data_AF-L9VFX1-F1
#
_entry.id   AF-L9VFX1-F1
#
_cell.length_a   1.000
_cell.length_b   1.000
_cell.length_c   1.000
_cell.angle_alpha   90.00
_cell.angle_beta   90.00
_cell.angle_gamma   90.00
#
_symmetry.space_group_name_H-M   'P 1'
#
loop_
_entity.id
_entity.type
_entity.pdbx_description
1 polymer ?
#
loop_
_entity_poly.entity_id
_entity_poly.type
_entity_poly.pdbx_seq_one_letter_code
_entity_poly.pdbx_strand_id
1 'polypeptide(L)'
;MAADIRDFRIPFWENDAGTVGWENILICDVGSGRSDIEGMTISEIAEKRDATPLDACLDLLVEEELNVRIIIFLGREDDVETIFQSPLVCVGSDGLVSENPHPRLYGTYPKIIDEFVREKNLVSLEEAVRKMTSLPARIYGLQSKGIIREGLDADLVSFRPEWTSTESSYNNAKQLPTGIDHVIVNGEFILKDGQETGNKPGKTLRA
;
A
#
# COMPACT_ATOMS: atom_id res chain seq x y z
N MET A 1 -7.72 -29.15 -14.12
CA MET A 1 -7.26 -27.82 -13.71
C MET A 1 -8.32 -26.74 -13.93
N ALA A 2 -8.73 -26.40 -15.17
CA ALA A 2 -9.75 -25.36 -15.40
C ALA A 2 -11.09 -25.63 -14.69
N ALA A 3 -11.60 -26.87 -14.76
CA ALA A 3 -12.80 -27.27 -14.01
C ALA A 3 -12.60 -27.22 -12.49
N ASP A 4 -11.38 -27.47 -11.99
CA ASP A 4 -11.09 -27.44 -10.55
C ASP A 4 -11.05 -26.00 -10.00
N ILE A 5 -10.56 -25.06 -10.82
CA ILE A 5 -10.57 -23.62 -10.52
C ILE A 5 -12.00 -23.08 -10.58
N ARG A 6 -12.75 -23.45 -11.62
CA ARG A 6 -14.15 -23.03 -11.82
C ARG A 6 -15.08 -23.54 -10.73
N ASP A 7 -14.91 -24.81 -10.34
CA ASP A 7 -15.82 -25.49 -9.42
C ASP A 7 -15.27 -25.56 -7.99
N PHE A 8 -14.19 -24.83 -7.68
CA PHE A 8 -13.60 -24.70 -6.34
C PHE A 8 -13.22 -26.04 -5.70
N ARG A 9 -12.67 -26.97 -6.50
CA ARG A 9 -12.44 -28.36 -6.09
C ARG A 9 -11.07 -28.66 -5.51
N ILE A 10 -10.22 -27.64 -5.33
CA ILE A 10 -8.87 -27.81 -4.78
C ILE A 10 -8.91 -27.46 -3.28
N PRO A 11 -8.83 -28.44 -2.37
CA PRO A 11 -8.84 -28.18 -0.93
C PRO A 11 -7.64 -27.33 -0.53
N PHE A 12 -7.85 -26.37 0.37
CA PHE A 12 -6.82 -25.48 0.93
C PHE A 12 -6.15 -24.53 -0.06
N TRP A 13 -6.61 -24.47 -1.32
CA TRP A 13 -6.13 -23.48 -2.28
C TRP A 13 -6.92 -22.18 -2.11
N GLU A 14 -6.19 -21.09 -1.90
CA GLU A 14 -6.76 -19.74 -1.86
C GLU A 14 -7.23 -19.36 -3.27
N ASN A 15 -8.51 -19.01 -3.38
CA ASN A 15 -9.13 -18.61 -4.63
C ASN A 15 -9.81 -17.26 -4.42
N ASP A 16 -9.07 -16.20 -4.75
CA ASP A 16 -9.55 -14.83 -4.60
C ASP A 16 -10.81 -14.57 -5.43
N ALA A 17 -10.85 -15.06 -6.67
CA ALA A 17 -12.02 -14.91 -7.54
C ALA A 17 -13.28 -15.58 -6.96
N GLY A 18 -13.13 -16.71 -6.26
CA GLY A 18 -14.22 -17.35 -5.53
C GLY A 18 -14.66 -16.60 -4.28
N THR A 19 -13.75 -15.82 -3.69
CA THR A 19 -13.95 -15.12 -2.42
C THR A 19 -14.56 -13.74 -2.64
N VAL A 20 -14.03 -12.99 -3.61
CA VAL A 20 -14.43 -11.60 -3.87
C VAL A 20 -15.25 -11.45 -5.16
N GLY A 21 -15.26 -12.42 -6.07
CA GLY A 21 -15.85 -12.27 -7.40
C GLY A 21 -14.89 -11.59 -8.39
N TRP A 22 -15.04 -11.92 -9.68
CA TRP A 22 -14.17 -11.43 -10.75
C TRP A 22 -14.31 -9.92 -10.99
N GLU A 23 -15.46 -9.35 -10.63
CA GLU A 23 -15.76 -7.92 -10.66
C GLU A 23 -15.03 -7.11 -9.59
N ASN A 24 -14.43 -7.78 -8.60
CA ASN A 24 -13.64 -7.15 -7.53
C ASN A 24 -12.13 -7.39 -7.69
N ILE A 25 -11.72 -7.87 -8.87
CA ILE A 25 -10.30 -8.01 -9.26
C ILE A 25 -10.02 -7.04 -10.39
N LEU A 26 -9.34 -5.94 -10.07
CA LEU A 26 -9.01 -4.86 -11.01
C LEU A 26 -7.58 -4.99 -11.52
N ILE A 27 -7.39 -4.84 -12.83
CA ILE A 27 -6.07 -4.79 -13.47
C ILE A 27 -5.50 -3.39 -13.30
N CYS A 28 -4.35 -3.28 -12.64
CA CYS A 28 -3.70 -2.01 -12.41
C CYS A 28 -2.66 -1.70 -13.48
N ASP A 29 -1.86 -2.70 -13.81
CA ASP A 29 -0.68 -2.54 -14.65
C ASP A 29 -0.33 -3.89 -15.26
N VAL A 30 0.16 -3.87 -16.49
CA VAL A 30 0.53 -5.06 -17.26
C VAL A 30 1.88 -4.86 -17.91
N GLY A 31 2.62 -5.95 -18.14
CA GLY A 31 3.98 -5.90 -18.67
C GLY A 31 4.12 -5.18 -20.01
N SER A 32 3.08 -5.27 -20.85
CA SER A 32 3.02 -4.60 -22.14
C SER A 32 2.67 -3.10 -22.08
N GLY A 33 2.23 -2.59 -20.92
CA GLY A 33 1.78 -1.19 -20.73
C GLY A 33 0.50 -0.86 -21.50
N ARG A 34 -0.37 -1.85 -21.72
CA ARG A 34 -1.63 -1.69 -22.46
C ARG A 34 -2.68 -0.94 -21.67
N SER A 35 -2.86 0.33 -22.01
CA SER A 35 -3.88 1.19 -21.41
C SER A 35 -5.33 0.82 -21.75
N ASP A 36 -5.57 -0.11 -22.68
CA ASP A 36 -6.93 -0.52 -23.07
C ASP A 36 -7.58 -1.52 -22.09
N ILE A 37 -6.80 -2.05 -21.14
CA ILE A 37 -7.25 -3.00 -20.11
C ILE A 37 -6.91 -2.54 -18.69
N GLU A 38 -5.97 -1.62 -18.52
CA GLU A 38 -5.68 -1.00 -17.22
C GLU A 38 -6.92 -0.26 -16.70
N GLY A 39 -7.18 -0.42 -15.40
CA GLY A 39 -8.36 0.12 -14.73
C GLY A 39 -9.64 -0.69 -14.92
N MET A 40 -9.62 -1.75 -15.75
CA MET A 40 -10.75 -2.67 -15.90
C MET A 40 -10.66 -3.84 -14.91
N THR A 41 -11.81 -4.36 -14.51
CA THR A 41 -11.94 -5.62 -13.79
C THR A 41 -11.83 -6.81 -14.73
N ILE A 42 -11.52 -8.00 -14.19
CA ILE A 42 -11.51 -9.23 -15.00
C ILE A 42 -12.88 -9.48 -15.66
N SER A 43 -13.98 -9.18 -14.96
CA SER A 43 -15.34 -9.28 -15.51
C SER A 43 -15.53 -8.37 -16.73
N GLU A 44 -15.13 -7.10 -16.65
CA GLU A 44 -15.25 -6.16 -17.78
C GLU A 44 -14.35 -6.56 -18.96
N ILE A 45 -13.15 -7.10 -18.69
CA ILE A 45 -12.27 -7.62 -19.73
C ILE A 45 -12.91 -8.84 -20.41
N ALA A 46 -13.52 -9.73 -19.65
CA ALA A 46 -14.22 -10.90 -20.18
C ALA A 46 -15.39 -10.51 -21.07
N GLU A 47 -16.20 -9.52 -20.65
CA GLU A 47 -17.29 -8.95 -21.46
C GLU A 47 -16.76 -8.34 -22.76
N LYS A 48 -15.68 -7.54 -22.69
CA LYS A 48 -15.03 -6.93 -23.86
C LYS A 48 -14.52 -7.98 -24.86
N ARG A 49 -14.16 -9.16 -24.39
CA ARG A 49 -13.58 -10.27 -25.18
C ARG A 49 -14.61 -11.33 -25.59
N ASP A 50 -15.87 -11.22 -25.19
CA ASP A 50 -16.89 -12.29 -25.35
C ASP A 50 -16.41 -13.66 -24.82
N ALA A 51 -15.77 -13.64 -23.64
CA ALA A 51 -15.14 -14.80 -23.01
C ALA A 51 -15.65 -15.02 -21.58
N THR A 52 -15.32 -16.17 -20.97
CA THR A 52 -15.55 -16.35 -19.53
C THR A 52 -14.49 -15.61 -18.72
N PRO A 53 -14.77 -15.14 -17.48
CA PRO A 53 -13.76 -14.50 -16.64
C PRO A 53 -12.51 -15.33 -16.40
N LEU A 54 -12.66 -16.65 -16.26
CA LEU A 54 -11.54 -17.57 -16.13
C LEU A 54 -10.67 -17.61 -17.39
N ASP A 55 -11.29 -17.72 -18.57
CA ASP A 55 -10.54 -17.76 -19.83
C ASP A 55 -9.86 -16.42 -20.10
N ALA A 56 -10.57 -15.30 -19.88
CA ALA A 56 -10.00 -13.95 -20.01
C ALA A 56 -8.81 -13.72 -19.06
N CYS A 57 -8.90 -14.23 -17.82
CA CYS A 57 -7.79 -14.18 -16.86
C CYS A 57 -6.59 -15.01 -17.32
N LEU A 58 -6.80 -16.26 -17.76
CA LEU A 58 -5.72 -17.12 -18.23
C LEU A 58 -5.06 -16.58 -19.51
N ASP A 59 -5.86 -16.09 -20.46
CA ASP A 59 -5.38 -15.48 -21.69
C ASP A 59 -4.54 -14.24 -21.38
N LEU A 60 -5.02 -13.37 -20.48
CA LEU A 60 -4.27 -12.18 -20.05
C LEU A 60 -2.93 -12.57 -19.41
N LEU A 61 -2.91 -13.59 -18.55
CA LEU A 61 -1.68 -14.07 -17.93
C LEU A 61 -0.68 -14.62 -18.96
N VAL A 62 -1.16 -15.27 -20.03
CA VAL A 62 -0.31 -15.74 -21.13
C VAL A 62 0.19 -14.57 -21.99
N GLU A 63 -0.70 -13.65 -22.37
CA GLU A 63 -0.38 -12.46 -23.17
C GLU A 63 0.69 -11.58 -22.52
N GLU A 64 0.62 -11.44 -21.19
CA GLU A 64 1.49 -10.56 -20.42
C GLU A 64 2.68 -11.28 -19.78
N GLU A 65 2.95 -12.54 -20.16
CA GLU A 65 4.03 -13.36 -19.60
C GLU A 65 4.05 -13.40 -18.06
N LEU A 66 2.86 -13.52 -17.45
CA LEU A 66 2.60 -13.47 -16.00
C LEU A 66 2.94 -12.12 -15.32
N ASN A 67 3.24 -11.07 -16.09
CA ASN A 67 3.50 -9.73 -15.57
C ASN A 67 2.21 -8.91 -15.52
N VAL A 68 1.31 -9.30 -14.61
CA VAL A 68 0.05 -8.63 -14.36
C VAL A 68 -0.01 -8.21 -12.89
N ARG A 69 -0.31 -6.95 -12.63
CA ARG A 69 -0.54 -6.43 -11.27
C ARG A 69 -2.01 -6.15 -11.10
N ILE A 70 -2.55 -6.62 -9.98
CA ILE A 70 -3.97 -6.52 -9.66
C ILE A 70 -4.20 -5.82 -8.33
N ILE A 71 -5.39 -5.25 -8.18
CA ILE A 71 -5.99 -4.90 -6.90
C ILE A 71 -7.16 -5.83 -6.68
N ILE A 72 -7.14 -6.50 -5.53
CA ILE A 72 -8.24 -7.33 -5.05
C ILE A 72 -8.97 -6.52 -3.99
N PHE A 73 -10.23 -6.17 -4.24
CA PHE A 73 -11.07 -5.48 -3.27
C PHE A 73 -11.57 -6.49 -2.24
N LEU A 74 -10.69 -6.82 -1.30
CA LEU A 74 -10.93 -7.76 -0.21
C LEU A 74 -11.02 -7.03 1.13
N GLY A 75 -11.91 -7.53 2.00
CA GLY A 75 -12.01 -7.12 3.38
C GLY A 75 -12.99 -5.98 3.60
N ARG A 76 -13.16 -5.61 4.86
CA ARG A 76 -14.03 -4.53 5.29
C ARG A 76 -13.23 -3.50 6.07
N GLU A 77 -13.53 -2.22 5.89
CA GLU A 77 -12.81 -1.15 6.57
C GLU A 77 -12.91 -1.27 8.10
N ASP A 78 -14.04 -1.71 8.64
CA ASP A 78 -14.24 -1.90 10.09
C ASP A 78 -13.33 -3.00 10.69
N ASP A 79 -13.03 -4.05 9.93
CA ASP A 79 -12.03 -5.05 10.32
C ASP A 79 -10.62 -4.44 10.33
N VAL A 80 -10.28 -3.63 9.33
CA VAL A 80 -8.98 -2.92 9.25
C VAL A 80 -8.82 -1.97 10.43
N GLU A 81 -9.85 -1.19 10.75
CA GLU A 81 -9.87 -0.28 11.90
C GLU A 81 -9.70 -1.03 13.23
N THR A 82 -10.38 -2.17 13.37
CA THR A 82 -10.29 -3.03 14.55
C THR A 82 -8.88 -3.60 14.71
N ILE A 83 -8.28 -4.11 13.62
CA ILE A 83 -6.92 -4.63 13.62
C ILE A 83 -5.92 -3.52 13.94
N PHE A 84 -6.10 -2.33 13.34
CA PHE A 84 -5.20 -1.19 13.54
C PHE A 84 -5.14 -0.74 15.01
N GLN A 85 -6.26 -0.80 15.74
CA GLN A 85 -6.32 -0.45 17.16
C GLN A 85 -5.51 -1.39 18.07
N SER A 86 -5.23 -2.63 17.64
CA SER A 86 -4.45 -3.58 18.43
C SER A 86 -3.02 -3.07 18.69
N PRO A 87 -2.52 -3.07 19.94
CA PRO A 87 -1.17 -2.56 20.25
C PRO A 87 -0.04 -3.39 19.61
N LEU A 88 -0.37 -4.57 19.06
CA LEU A 88 0.56 -5.51 18.43
C LEU A 88 0.81 -5.23 16.94
N VAL A 89 0.02 -4.36 16.32
CA VAL A 89 0.10 -4.07 14.87
C VAL A 89 0.99 -2.86 14.61
N CYS A 90 2.01 -3.05 13.78
CA CYS A 90 2.76 -1.96 13.13
C CYS A 90 2.28 -1.72 11.70
N VAL A 91 2.67 -0.57 11.15
CA VAL A 91 2.24 -0.14 9.81
C VAL A 91 3.26 -0.55 8.76
N GLY A 92 2.78 -1.07 7.65
CA GLY A 92 3.53 -1.24 6.41
C GLY A 92 2.64 -0.84 5.23
N SER A 93 3.18 -0.12 4.25
CA SER A 93 2.37 0.33 3.11
C SER A 93 2.01 -0.78 2.14
N ASP A 94 2.83 -1.83 2.07
CA ASP A 94 2.73 -2.90 1.05
C ASP A 94 2.66 -2.32 -0.38
N GLY A 95 3.31 -1.17 -0.58
CA GLY A 95 3.31 -0.47 -1.87
C GLY A 95 4.11 -1.23 -2.92
N LEU A 96 3.51 -1.45 -4.09
CA LEU A 96 4.19 -1.97 -5.28
C LEU A 96 4.38 -0.83 -6.28
N VAL A 97 5.61 -0.60 -6.70
CA VAL A 97 5.93 0.45 -7.69
C VAL A 97 5.48 -0.01 -9.07
N SER A 98 4.62 0.79 -9.70
CA SER A 98 4.07 0.58 -11.04
C SER A 98 3.58 1.90 -11.64
N GLU A 99 3.13 1.85 -12.90
CA GLU A 99 2.56 3.03 -13.53
C GLU A 99 1.22 3.46 -12.93
N ASN A 100 0.34 2.50 -12.60
CA ASN A 100 -0.88 2.74 -11.83
C ASN A 100 -0.83 1.90 -10.54
N PRO A 101 -0.23 2.39 -9.46
CA PRO A 101 -0.10 1.62 -8.22
C PRO A 101 -1.39 1.67 -7.39
N HIS A 102 -1.52 0.76 -6.42
CA HIS A 102 -2.53 0.93 -5.36
C HIS A 102 -2.22 2.22 -4.57
N PRO A 103 -3.24 3.01 -4.16
CA PRO A 103 -3.04 4.26 -3.40
C PRO A 103 -2.25 4.10 -2.09
N ARG A 104 -2.12 2.88 -1.56
CA ARG A 104 -1.33 2.60 -0.36
C ARG A 104 0.15 2.94 -0.54
N LEU A 105 0.66 2.93 -1.78
CA LEU A 105 2.05 3.31 -2.06
C LEU A 105 2.37 4.74 -1.63
N TYR A 106 1.45 5.69 -1.81
CA TYR A 106 1.65 7.10 -1.49
C TYR A 106 0.86 7.57 -0.25
N GLY A 107 -0.26 6.92 0.03
CA GLY A 107 -1.24 7.39 1.01
C GLY A 107 -1.23 6.73 2.38
N THR A 108 -0.46 5.65 2.62
CA THR A 108 -0.60 4.86 3.86
C THR A 108 -0.40 5.68 5.15
N TYR A 109 0.77 6.29 5.32
CA TYR A 109 1.12 7.06 6.51
C TYR A 109 0.25 8.33 6.70
N PRO A 110 0.02 9.16 5.66
CA PRO A 110 -0.87 10.31 5.79
C PRO A 110 -2.33 9.91 6.07
N LYS A 111 -2.89 8.85 5.46
CA LYS A 111 -4.24 8.33 5.78
C LYS A 111 -4.39 7.99 7.26
N ILE A 112 -3.34 7.42 7.88
CA ILE A 112 -3.38 7.11 9.32
C ILE A 112 -3.51 8.38 10.16
N ILE A 113 -2.73 9.42 9.87
CA ILE A 113 -2.80 10.68 10.62
C ILE A 113 -4.14 11.38 10.37
N ASP A 114 -4.54 11.43 9.10
CA ASP A 114 -5.71 12.15 8.64
C ASP A 114 -7.02 11.49 9.09
N GLU A 115 -7.20 10.23 8.72
CA GLU A 115 -8.46 9.54 8.91
C GLU A 115 -8.49 8.77 10.24
N PHE A 116 -7.46 7.96 10.52
CA PHE A 116 -7.52 7.04 11.68
C PHE A 116 -7.31 7.78 13.00
N VAL A 117 -6.44 8.79 13.03
CA VAL A 117 -6.21 9.61 14.22
C VAL A 117 -7.19 10.78 14.27
N ARG A 118 -7.20 11.67 13.27
CA ARG A 118 -7.90 12.96 13.35
C ARG A 118 -9.41 12.84 13.13
N GLU A 119 -9.87 12.08 12.13
CA GLU A 119 -11.32 11.94 11.87
C GLU A 119 -11.99 10.89 12.75
N LYS A 120 -11.47 9.67 12.78
CA LYS A 120 -12.08 8.51 13.44
C LYS A 120 -11.67 8.34 14.91
N ASN A 121 -10.61 9.02 15.36
CA ASN A 121 -10.10 8.93 16.73
C ASN A 121 -9.87 7.48 17.23
N LEU A 122 -9.37 6.61 16.34
CA LEU A 122 -9.16 5.18 16.65
C LEU A 122 -8.05 4.98 17.69
N VAL A 123 -7.00 5.80 17.62
CA VAL A 123 -5.86 5.80 18.54
C VAL A 123 -5.35 7.23 18.74
N SER A 124 -4.54 7.47 19.77
CA SER A 124 -3.86 8.76 19.92
C SER A 124 -2.78 8.97 18.87
N LEU A 125 -2.38 10.22 18.64
CA LEU A 125 -1.30 10.55 17.70
C LEU A 125 0.01 9.85 18.10
N GLU A 126 0.34 9.81 19.39
CA GLU A 126 1.54 9.17 19.90
C GLU A 126 1.54 7.65 19.66
N GLU A 127 0.37 7.01 19.80
CA GLU A 127 0.23 5.57 19.51
C GLU A 127 0.36 5.30 18.01
N ALA A 128 -0.23 6.13 17.15
CA ALA A 128 -0.03 6.05 15.70
C ALA A 128 1.47 6.22 15.34
N VAL A 129 2.15 7.22 15.90
CA VAL A 129 3.60 7.43 15.70
C VAL A 129 4.38 6.21 16.19
N ARG A 130 4.05 5.64 17.36
CA ARG A 130 4.69 4.43 17.89
C ARG A 130 4.58 3.25 16.92
N LYS A 131 3.39 3.04 16.34
CA LYS A 131 3.10 1.98 15.35
C LYS A 131 3.88 2.13 14.03
N MET A 132 4.31 3.36 13.71
CA MET A 132 5.07 3.70 12.51
C MET A 132 6.58 3.87 12.76
N THR A 133 7.05 3.83 14.01
CA THR A 133 8.45 4.12 14.38
C THR A 133 9.05 3.07 15.32
N SER A 134 8.83 3.22 16.63
CA SER A 134 9.48 2.39 17.65
C SER A 134 9.02 0.94 17.66
N LEU A 135 7.76 0.67 17.30
CA LEU A 135 7.25 -0.70 17.22
C LEU A 135 7.92 -1.50 16.09
N PRO A 136 7.94 -1.04 14.81
CA PRO A 136 8.67 -1.76 13.77
C PRO A 136 10.18 -1.79 14.04
N ALA A 137 10.79 -0.71 14.56
CA ALA A 137 12.21 -0.72 14.94
C ALA A 137 12.52 -1.82 15.98
N ARG A 138 11.63 -2.02 16.96
CA ARG A 138 11.75 -3.10 17.95
C ARG A 138 11.58 -4.48 17.31
N ILE A 139 10.58 -4.68 16.45
CA ILE A 139 10.32 -5.96 15.77
C ILE A 139 11.53 -6.38 14.92
N TYR A 140 12.15 -5.44 14.21
CA TYR A 140 13.30 -5.70 13.34
C TYR A 140 14.67 -5.57 14.04
N GLY A 141 14.72 -5.28 15.34
CA GLY A 141 15.97 -5.19 16.10
C GLY A 141 16.84 -3.96 15.78
N LEU A 142 16.25 -2.88 15.26
CA LEU A 142 16.95 -1.66 14.86
C LEU A 142 17.27 -0.76 16.06
N GLN A 143 18.37 -1.05 16.77
CA GLN A 143 18.71 -0.40 18.05
C GLN A 143 18.97 1.11 17.96
N SER A 144 19.40 1.60 16.78
CA SER A 144 19.72 3.02 16.57
C SER A 144 18.56 3.86 16.02
N LYS A 145 17.36 3.28 15.86
CA LYS A 145 16.25 3.90 15.11
C LYS A 145 14.91 3.85 15.84
N GLY A 146 13.94 4.61 15.33
CA GLY A 146 12.53 4.53 15.72
C GLY A 146 12.15 5.28 17.01
N ILE A 147 13.10 5.90 17.71
CA ILE A 147 12.84 6.80 18.84
C ILE A 147 13.74 8.04 18.75
N ILE A 148 13.27 9.16 19.29
CA ILE A 148 14.07 10.39 19.39
C ILE A 148 14.85 10.36 20.70
N ARG A 149 16.17 10.17 20.60
CA ARG A 149 17.08 10.15 21.74
C ARG A 149 18.49 10.50 21.29
N GLU A 150 19.23 11.21 22.13
CA GLU A 150 20.64 11.51 21.88
C GLU A 150 21.46 10.24 21.60
N GLY A 151 22.39 10.34 20.65
CA GLY A 151 23.27 9.24 20.23
C GLY A 151 22.64 8.25 19.25
N LEU A 152 21.39 8.45 18.82
CA LEU A 152 20.73 7.64 17.79
C LEU A 152 20.80 8.29 16.40
N ASP A 153 20.45 7.51 15.37
CA ASP A 153 20.40 8.03 14.00
C ASP A 153 19.33 9.11 13.88
N ALA A 154 19.68 10.24 13.26
CA ALA A 154 18.76 11.36 13.05
C ALA A 154 17.83 11.10 11.86
N ASP A 155 16.96 10.10 12.00
CA ASP A 155 15.83 9.81 11.09
C ASP A 155 14.57 10.46 11.67
N LEU A 156 14.19 11.62 11.12
CA LEU A 156 13.16 12.48 11.70
C LEU A 156 12.17 12.95 10.63
N VAL A 157 10.92 13.13 11.05
CA VAL A 157 9.86 13.72 10.22
C VAL A 157 9.23 14.88 10.99
N SER A 158 9.14 16.04 10.34
CA SER A 158 8.35 17.17 10.81
C SER A 158 7.08 17.25 9.98
N PHE A 159 5.93 17.15 10.63
CA PHE A 159 4.63 17.20 9.99
C PHE A 159 3.63 17.94 10.89
N ARG A 160 2.54 18.41 10.30
CA ARG A 160 1.46 19.14 10.99
C ARG A 160 0.22 18.24 11.03
N PRO A 161 -0.08 17.60 12.17
CA PRO A 161 -1.18 16.63 12.26
C PRO A 161 -2.53 17.18 11.78
N GLU A 162 -2.76 18.48 11.91
CA GLU A 162 -4.02 19.14 11.53
C GLU A 162 -4.14 19.37 10.01
N TRP A 163 -3.04 19.24 9.27
CA TRP A 163 -2.92 19.53 7.84
C TRP A 163 -2.42 18.32 7.02
N THR A 164 -1.97 17.26 7.69
CA THR A 164 -1.51 16.04 7.03
C THR A 164 -2.70 15.33 6.39
N SER A 165 -2.63 15.15 5.07
CA SER A 165 -3.66 14.48 4.28
C SER A 165 -3.06 13.86 3.02
N THR A 166 -3.85 13.04 2.33
CA THR A 166 -3.50 12.45 1.03
C THR A 166 -4.72 12.38 0.13
N GLU A 167 -4.56 12.82 -1.12
CA GLU A 167 -5.57 12.67 -2.17
C GLU A 167 -5.35 11.38 -2.99
N SER A 168 -4.47 10.49 -2.51
CA SER A 168 -4.16 9.24 -3.20
C SER A 168 -5.38 8.32 -3.18
N SER A 169 -5.88 8.00 -4.39
CA SER A 169 -7.06 7.16 -4.59
C SER A 169 -6.80 6.10 -5.66
N TYR A 170 -7.69 5.13 -5.80
CA TYR A 170 -7.57 4.08 -6.82
C TYR A 170 -7.46 4.63 -8.25
N ASN A 171 -8.16 5.74 -8.53
CA ASN A 171 -8.14 6.39 -9.85
C ASN A 171 -6.99 7.38 -10.01
N ASN A 172 -6.35 7.79 -8.92
CA ASN A 172 -5.27 8.77 -8.93
C ASN A 172 -4.29 8.49 -7.78
N ALA A 173 -3.51 7.42 -7.91
CA ALA A 173 -2.73 6.91 -6.79
C ALA A 173 -1.42 7.69 -6.54
N LYS A 174 -0.80 8.26 -7.58
CA LYS A 174 0.49 8.97 -7.51
C LYS A 174 0.36 10.40 -6.98
N GLN A 175 -0.40 10.59 -5.90
CA GLN A 175 -0.58 11.88 -5.24
C GLN A 175 0.29 11.97 -4.00
N LEU A 176 1.18 12.98 -3.97
CA LEU A 176 2.01 13.24 -2.81
C LEU A 176 1.15 13.78 -1.66
N PRO A 177 1.44 13.39 -0.41
CA PRO A 177 0.73 13.94 0.74
C PRO A 177 1.07 15.40 1.00
N THR A 178 0.17 16.06 1.72
CA THR A 178 0.35 17.41 2.25
C THR A 178 0.69 17.36 3.74
N GLY A 179 1.14 18.50 4.30
CA GLY A 179 1.39 18.64 5.73
C GLY A 179 2.67 17.96 6.25
N ILE A 180 3.57 17.50 5.37
CA ILE A 180 4.91 17.01 5.72
C ILE A 180 5.94 18.06 5.30
N ASP A 181 6.53 18.75 6.28
CA ASP A 181 7.42 19.91 6.04
C ASP A 181 8.88 19.45 5.82
N HIS A 182 9.34 18.50 6.63
CA HIS A 182 10.72 18.02 6.59
C HIS A 182 10.81 16.51 6.78
N VAL A 183 11.72 15.89 6.03
CA VAL A 183 12.15 14.50 6.25
C VAL A 183 13.67 14.49 6.25
N ILE A 184 14.23 13.95 7.33
CA ILE A 184 15.66 13.86 7.58
C ILE A 184 16.00 12.37 7.71
N VAL A 185 17.06 11.94 7.02
CA VAL A 185 17.58 10.58 7.11
C VAL A 185 19.06 10.67 7.42
N ASN A 186 19.52 9.99 8.47
CA ASN A 186 20.89 10.03 8.96
C ASN A 186 21.44 11.46 9.15
N GLY A 187 20.59 12.42 9.55
CA GLY A 187 20.96 13.81 9.79
C GLY A 187 20.96 14.73 8.57
N GLU A 188 20.64 14.23 7.37
CA GLU A 188 20.54 15.02 6.16
C GLU A 188 19.08 15.16 5.69
N PHE A 189 18.68 16.36 5.30
CA PHE A 189 17.36 16.59 4.71
C PHE A 189 17.25 15.87 3.36
N ILE A 190 16.23 15.02 3.21
CA ILE A 190 15.78 14.48 1.92
C ILE A 190 14.55 15.25 1.39
N LEU A 191 13.77 15.81 2.32
CA LEU A 191 12.68 16.75 2.06
C LEU A 191 12.88 17.96 2.98
N LYS A 192 12.89 19.16 2.43
CA LYS A 192 13.04 20.41 3.20
C LYS A 192 12.05 21.45 2.69
N ASP A 193 11.26 22.02 3.61
CA ASP A 193 10.24 23.03 3.28
C ASP A 193 9.27 22.52 2.20
N GLY A 194 8.91 21.23 2.28
CA GLY A 194 8.05 20.54 1.31
C GLY A 194 8.70 20.23 -0.05
N GLN A 195 10.01 20.47 -0.22
CA GLN A 195 10.73 20.22 -1.48
C GLN A 195 11.79 19.13 -1.33
N GLU A 196 11.86 18.23 -2.32
CA GLU A 196 12.91 17.21 -2.36
C GLU A 196 14.28 17.86 -2.55
N THR A 197 15.28 17.38 -1.80
CA THR A 197 16.65 17.92 -1.88
C THR A 197 17.54 17.16 -2.86
N GLY A 198 17.13 15.95 -3.25
CA GLY A 198 17.95 15.02 -4.05
C GLY A 198 19.00 14.25 -3.24
N ASN A 199 19.16 14.52 -1.94
CA ASN A 199 20.08 13.79 -1.08
C ASN A 199 19.63 12.34 -0.89
N LYS A 200 20.59 11.41 -0.87
CA LYS A 200 20.33 9.97 -0.68
C LYS A 200 21.21 9.41 0.46
N PRO A 201 21.05 9.91 1.71
CA PRO A 201 21.91 9.56 2.84
C PRO A 201 21.62 8.17 3.43
N GLY A 202 20.68 7.43 2.84
CA GLY A 202 20.29 6.09 3.29
C GLY A 202 21.46 5.12 3.31
N LYS A 203 21.47 4.23 4.31
CA LYS A 203 22.49 3.20 4.49
C LYS A 203 21.82 1.84 4.63
N THR A 204 22.49 0.79 4.15
CA THR A 204 22.06 -0.59 4.39
C THR A 204 22.06 -0.86 5.89
N LEU A 205 20.93 -1.36 6.40
CA LEU A 205 20.83 -1.85 7.77
C LEU A 205 21.39 -3.27 7.81
N ARG A 206 22.26 -3.54 8.78
CA ARG A 206 22.85 -4.87 9.00
C ARG A 206 22.36 -5.39 10.34
N ALA A 207 21.97 -6.66 10.35
CA ALA A 207 21.61 -7.40 11.56
C ALA A 207 22.86 -7.82 12.34
#